data_AF-A0A3S0PDP6-F1
#
_entry.id   AF-A0A3S0PDP6-F1
#
_cell.length_a   1.000
_cell.length_b   1.000
_cell.length_c   1.000
_cell.angle_alpha   90.00
_cell.angle_beta   90.00
_cell.angle_gamma   90.00
#
_symmetry.space_group_name_H-M   'P 1'
#
loop_
_entity.id
_entity.type
_entity.pdbx_description
1 polymer ?
#
loop_
_entity_poly.entity_id
_entity_poly.type
_entity_poly.pdbx_seq_one_letter_code
_entity_poly.pdbx_strand_id
1 'polypeptide(L)'
;MGSKIAKGVSIYRNCYIWDGSKIEIETGSTIGFKVHLDDRRGIKIGKNVTIASEVMIWTLHHDYNDIHFKAIGAPVIVEDYVWICSRA
;
A
#
# COMPACT_ATOMS: atom_id res chain seq x y z
N MET A 1 9.19 6.67 -11.73
CA MET A 1 8.97 5.83 -10.53
C MET A 1 9.86 6.35 -9.43
N GLY A 2 9.29 6.62 -8.26
CA GLY A 2 9.96 7.30 -7.13
C GLY A 2 9.85 6.53 -5.81
N SER A 3 9.39 5.27 -5.86
CA SER A 3 9.26 4.40 -4.70
C SER A 3 10.59 4.21 -3.97
N LYS A 4 10.56 4.25 -2.65
CA LYS A 4 11.69 3.92 -1.78
C LYS A 4 11.50 2.51 -1.24
N ILE A 5 12.21 1.55 -1.83
CA ILE A 5 12.10 0.14 -1.45
C ILE A 5 13.45 -0.31 -0.90
N ALA A 6 13.47 -0.73 0.36
CA ALA A 6 14.66 -1.23 1.01
C ALA A 6 15.17 -2.54 0.37
N LYS A 7 16.47 -2.83 0.56
CA LYS A 7 17.05 -4.10 0.13
C LYS A 7 16.41 -5.26 0.89
N GLY A 8 16.15 -6.36 0.17
CA GLY A 8 15.58 -7.58 0.74
C GLY A 8 14.04 -7.59 0.83
N VAL A 9 13.37 -6.54 0.37
CA VAL A 9 11.91 -6.55 0.21
C VAL A 9 11.54 -7.51 -0.92
N SER A 10 10.57 -8.39 -0.65
CA SER A 10 10.01 -9.29 -1.66
C SER A 10 8.64 -8.79 -2.10
N ILE A 11 8.49 -8.52 -3.41
CA ILE A 11 7.19 -8.14 -4.00
C ILE A 11 6.83 -9.20 -5.03
N TYR A 12 5.71 -9.87 -4.81
CA TYR A 12 5.27 -10.95 -5.69
C TYR A 12 4.54 -10.39 -6.92
N ARG A 13 4.32 -11.27 -7.90
CA ARG A 13 3.80 -10.88 -9.22
C ARG A 13 2.38 -10.32 -9.14
N ASN A 14 2.05 -9.54 -10.17
CA ASN A 14 0.74 -8.96 -10.42
C ASN A 14 0.27 -7.96 -9.35
N CYS A 15 1.18 -7.34 -8.60
CA CYS A 15 0.82 -6.20 -7.78
C CYS A 15 0.28 -5.06 -8.64
N TYR A 16 -0.82 -4.46 -8.20
CA TYR A 16 -1.41 -3.28 -8.81
C TYR A 16 -0.95 -2.07 -8.02
N ILE A 17 -0.13 -1.22 -8.63
CA ILE A 17 0.36 0.02 -8.04
C ILE A 17 -0.13 1.16 -8.92
N TRP A 18 -0.71 2.19 -8.29
CA TRP A 18 -1.37 3.28 -9.03
C TRP A 18 -0.37 4.19 -9.74
N ASP A 19 0.52 4.85 -8.99
CA ASP A 19 1.54 5.75 -9.52
C ASP A 19 2.97 5.24 -9.23
N GLY A 20 3.17 4.65 -8.06
CA GLY A 20 4.44 4.06 -7.64
C GLY A 20 5.52 5.08 -7.29
N SER A 21 5.15 6.35 -7.06
CA SER A 21 6.09 7.38 -6.57
C SER A 21 5.98 7.62 -5.07
N LYS A 22 4.89 7.21 -4.42
CA LYS A 22 4.61 7.52 -3.01
C LYS A 22 4.51 6.25 -2.15
N ILE A 23 5.37 5.29 -2.44
CA ILE A 23 5.49 4.05 -1.68
C ILE A 23 6.85 4.03 -0.99
N GLU A 24 6.83 3.80 0.32
CA GLU A 24 8.02 3.54 1.14
C GLU A 24 7.88 2.16 1.79
N ILE A 25 8.83 1.25 1.55
CA ILE A 25 8.83 -0.10 2.13
C ILE A 25 10.19 -0.37 2.78
N GLU A 26 10.17 -0.61 4.09
CA GLU A 26 11.34 -0.93 4.90
C GLU A 26 11.76 -2.41 4.79
N THR A 27 12.93 -2.74 5.33
CA THR A 27 13.55 -4.07 5.16
C THR A 27 12.78 -5.20 5.86
N GLY A 28 12.95 -6.43 5.36
CA GLY A 28 12.30 -7.63 5.91
C GLY A 28 10.83 -7.80 5.53
N SER A 29 10.26 -6.85 4.77
CA SER A 29 8.84 -6.87 4.42
C SER A 29 8.56 -7.64 3.13
N THR A 30 7.41 -8.31 3.09
CA THR A 30 6.94 -9.13 1.95
C THR A 30 5.55 -8.71 1.52
N ILE A 31 5.39 -8.51 0.21
CA ILE A 31 4.13 -8.17 -0.45
C ILE A 31 3.70 -9.35 -1.32
N GLY A 32 2.54 -9.93 -0.98
CA GLY A 32 1.98 -11.12 -1.61
C GLY A 32 1.50 -10.93 -3.04
N PHE A 33 0.92 -11.98 -3.62
CA PHE A 33 0.45 -11.93 -5.01
C PHE A 33 -0.77 -11.04 -5.14
N LYS A 34 -0.87 -10.28 -6.23
CA LYS A 34 -2.07 -9.49 -6.58
C LYS A 34 -2.49 -8.48 -5.51
N VAL A 35 -1.56 -7.94 -4.73
CA VAL A 35 -1.85 -6.86 -3.79
C VAL A 35 -2.15 -5.58 -4.56
N HIS A 36 -3.16 -4.83 -4.13
CA HIS A 36 -3.49 -3.51 -4.65
C HIS A 36 -2.97 -2.42 -3.71
N LEU A 37 -2.12 -1.54 -4.22
CA LEU A 37 -1.51 -0.42 -3.50
C LEU A 37 -1.91 0.88 -4.20
N ASP A 38 -2.93 1.55 -3.66
CA ASP A 38 -3.29 2.90 -4.05
C ASP A 38 -2.37 3.90 -3.33
N ASP A 39 -1.31 4.34 -3.99
CA ASP A 39 -0.34 5.27 -3.40
C ASP A 39 -0.64 6.75 -3.65
N ARG A 40 -1.82 7.12 -4.16
CA ARG A 40 -2.14 8.53 -4.48
C ARG A 40 -1.90 9.51 -3.33
N ARG A 41 -2.23 9.12 -2.10
CA ARG A 41 -1.97 9.90 -0.87
C ARG A 41 -0.81 9.36 -0.05
N GLY A 42 -0.17 8.28 -0.50
CA GLY A 42 1.05 7.71 0.04
C GLY A 42 0.83 6.48 0.92
N ILE A 43 1.74 5.52 0.79
CA ILE A 43 1.76 4.28 1.58
C ILE A 43 3.15 4.13 2.21
N LYS A 44 3.18 3.90 3.52
CA LYS A 44 4.39 3.53 4.26
C LYS A 44 4.22 2.15 4.87
N ILE A 45 5.16 1.26 4.60
CA ILE A 45 5.21 -0.10 5.14
C ILE A 45 6.50 -0.23 5.94
N GLY A 46 6.35 -0.53 7.24
CA GLY A 46 7.42 -0.70 8.20
C GLY A 46 8.24 -1.98 7.99
N LYS A 47 9.07 -2.29 8.97
CA LYS A 47 10.01 -3.43 8.95
C LYS A 47 9.30 -4.74 9.26
N ASN A 48 9.74 -5.82 8.62
CA ASN A 48 9.24 -7.18 8.89
C ASN A 48 7.71 -7.31 8.76
N VAL A 49 7.10 -6.55 7.85
CA VAL A 49 5.67 -6.60 7.58
C VAL A 49 5.36 -7.70 6.58
N THR A 50 4.32 -8.48 6.83
CA THR A 50 3.78 -9.43 5.85
C THR A 50 2.43 -8.95 5.35
N ILE A 51 2.34 -8.63 4.07
CA ILE A 51 1.06 -8.40 3.39
C ILE A 51 0.78 -9.64 2.54
N ALA A 52 -0.23 -10.42 2.92
CA ALA A 52 -0.60 -11.63 2.20
C ALA A 52 -1.28 -11.32 0.85
N SER A 53 -1.60 -12.36 0.09
CA SER A 53 -2.13 -12.21 -1.26
C SER A 53 -3.49 -11.53 -1.31
N GLU A 54 -3.74 -10.78 -2.39
CA GLU A 54 -5.03 -10.13 -2.69
C GLU A 54 -5.50 -9.11 -1.62
N VAL A 55 -4.60 -8.56 -0.81
CA VAL A 55 -4.90 -7.42 0.08
C VAL A 55 -5.06 -6.14 -0.74
N MET A 56 -5.99 -5.27 -0.34
CA MET A 56 -6.22 -3.98 -0.99
C MET A 56 -6.01 -2.83 0.00
N ILE A 57 -5.04 -1.95 -0.29
CA ILE A 57 -4.77 -0.75 0.49
C ILE A 57 -5.20 0.48 -0.32
N TRP A 58 -6.19 1.20 0.18
CA TRP A 58 -6.74 2.41 -0.43
C TRP A 58 -6.30 3.66 0.35
N THR A 59 -5.82 4.68 -0.35
CA THR A 59 -5.43 5.97 0.27
C THR A 59 -6.29 7.14 -0.19
N LEU A 60 -7.11 6.94 -1.24
CA LEU A 60 -8.05 7.92 -1.75
C LEU A 60 -9.45 7.31 -1.90
N HIS A 61 -10.46 8.09 -1.53
CA HIS A 61 -11.86 7.83 -1.83
C HIS A 61 -12.58 9.14 -2.21
N HIS A 62 -13.89 9.06 -2.41
CA HIS A 62 -14.73 10.24 -2.59
C HIS A 62 -15.48 10.57 -1.30
N ASP A 63 -15.63 11.87 -1.04
CA ASP A 63 -16.47 12.37 0.05
C ASP A 63 -17.93 12.17 -0.35
N TYR A 64 -18.60 11.22 0.30
CA TYR A 64 -20.01 10.90 0.00
C TYR A 64 -20.98 11.95 0.52
N ASN A 65 -20.53 12.92 1.34
CA ASN A 65 -21.35 14.04 1.80
C ASN A 65 -21.20 15.29 0.93
N ASP A 66 -20.25 15.29 -0.01
CA ASP A 66 -20.00 16.44 -0.88
C ASP A 66 -20.79 16.31 -2.19
N ILE A 67 -21.57 17.34 -2.53
CA ILE A 67 -22.42 17.35 -3.73
C ILE A 67 -21.63 17.26 -5.05
N HIS A 68 -20.34 17.60 -5.02
CA HIS A 68 -19.44 17.49 -6.17
C HIS A 68 -18.68 16.18 -6.18
N PHE A 69 -18.94 15.27 -5.23
CA PHE A 69 -18.27 13.98 -5.10
C PHE A 69 -16.74 14.14 -5.14
N LYS A 70 -16.21 15.12 -4.42
CA LYS A 70 -14.78 15.45 -4.48
C LYS A 70 -13.92 14.30 -3.94
N ALA A 71 -12.70 14.21 -4.45
CA ALA A 71 -11.71 13.24 -3.99
C ALA A 71 -11.06 13.68 -2.67
N ILE A 72 -11.18 12.85 -1.62
CA ILE A 72 -10.52 13.03 -0.33
C ILE A 72 -9.69 11.79 0.02
N GLY A 73 -8.71 11.94 0.92
CA GLY A 73 -7.89 10.81 1.33
C GLY A 73 -6.76 11.19 2.25
N ALA A 74 -6.06 10.18 2.72
CA ALA A 74 -5.00 10.29 3.70
C ALA A 74 -3.94 9.20 3.45
N PRO A 75 -2.70 9.39 3.89
CA PRO A 75 -1.69 8.35 3.82
C PRO A 75 -2.08 7.13 4.67
N VAL A 76 -1.66 5.95 4.24
CA VAL A 76 -1.76 4.71 5.03
C VAL A 76 -0.36 4.33 5.56
N ILE A 77 -0.31 3.98 6.85
CA ILE A 77 0.91 3.55 7.53
C ILE A 77 0.66 2.15 8.10
N VAL A 78 1.46 1.18 7.66
CA VAL A 78 1.52 -0.18 8.22
C VAL A 78 2.79 -0.27 9.04
N GLU A 79 2.65 -0.39 10.36
CA GLU A 79 3.78 -0.36 11.29
C GLU A 79 4.59 -1.66 11.28
N ASP A 80 5.72 -1.64 11.99
CA ASP A 80 6.65 -2.76 12.07
C ASP A 80 5.97 -4.04 12.60
N TYR A 81 6.38 -5.20 12.08
CA TYR A 81 5.93 -6.54 12.49
C TYR A 81 4.44 -6.85 12.29
N VAL A 82 3.71 -6.01 11.54
CA VAL A 82 2.31 -6.27 11.20
C VAL A 82 2.19 -7.45 10.21
N TRP A 83 1.14 -8.26 10.40
CA TRP A 83 0.69 -9.22 9.40
C TRP A 83 -0.75 -8.91 8.98
N ILE A 84 -0.92 -8.63 7.68
CA ILE A 84 -2.24 -8.46 7.05
C ILE A 84 -2.58 -9.74 6.27
N CYS A 85 -3.65 -10.41 6.67
CA CYS A 85 -4.07 -11.67 6.08
C CYS A 85 -4.76 -11.46 4.71
N SER A 86 -4.83 -12.52 3.91
CA SER A 86 -5.28 -12.45 2.52
C SER A 86 -6.68 -11.89 2.40
N ARG A 87 -6.90 -11.03 1.40
CA ARG A 87 -8.21 -10.43 1.07
C ARG A 87 -8.82 -9.56 2.18
N ALA A 88 -7.98 -9.06 3.08
CA ALA A 88 -8.32 -7.95 3.97
C ALA A 88 -8.51 -6.63 3.18
#